data_AF-A0AAJ2A8M7-F1
#
_entry.id   AF-A0AAJ2A8M7-F1
#
_cell.length_a   1.000
_cell.length_b   1.000
_cell.length_c   1.000
_cell.angle_alpha   90.00
_cell.angle_beta   90.00
_cell.angle_gamma   90.00
#
_symmetry.space_group_name_H-M   'P 1'
#
loop_
_entity.id
_entity.type
_entity.pdbx_description
1 polymer ?
#
loop_
_entity_poly.entity_id
_entity_poly.type
_entity_poly.pdbx_seq_one_letter_code
_entity_poly.pdbx_strand_id
1 'polypeptide(L)'
;MTLSISSNFDAGAIEVLNADDPADIRLRIRPDSHADFAQWFYFRVSGARGERLVMTFENAAQCAFPEGWRDYEAVASYDRVNWFRVSTEYDGQVMKIDHTPDFDRIYYAYFEPYSEERHSEFLGAVQQMPLATLTELGSTVQGRPISVLSLGIPDFGDAEPKKKVWIIARQHPGETMAEWFVEGLVKRLAGFGDWAGDPVARALFERAIFHIVPNMNPDGSVLGNLRTNAAGANLNREWMEPSAQRSPEVLVVREAIEETGCDLFFDIHGDEAIPYVFVAGSEMLPGFTELQAKEQMAFVDFFN
;
A
#
# COMPACT_ATOMS: atom_id res chain seq x y z
N MET A 1 -2.56 -36.49 -0.79
CA MET A 1 -2.05 -35.46 -1.72
C MET A 1 -0.82 -34.86 -1.08
N THR A 2 0.19 -34.41 -1.85
CA THR A 2 1.42 -33.83 -1.27
C THR A 2 1.20 -32.34 -1.02
N LEU A 3 1.44 -31.88 0.21
CA LEU A 3 1.39 -30.47 0.57
C LEU A 3 2.49 -29.70 -0.19
N SER A 4 2.17 -28.53 -0.73
CA SER A 4 3.12 -27.69 -1.45
C SER A 4 2.92 -26.22 -1.11
N ILE A 5 4.02 -25.53 -0.78
CA ILE A 5 4.05 -24.10 -0.49
C ILE A 5 4.87 -23.39 -1.58
N SER A 6 4.35 -22.29 -2.11
CA SER A 6 5.02 -21.51 -3.16
C SER A 6 4.71 -20.02 -3.05
N SER A 7 5.65 -19.17 -3.45
CA SER A 7 5.55 -17.71 -3.42
C SER A 7 6.04 -17.04 -4.71
N ASN A 8 6.26 -17.78 -5.80
CA ASN A 8 6.70 -17.20 -7.07
C ASN A 8 5.53 -16.60 -7.86
N PHE A 9 5.06 -15.45 -7.41
CA PHE A 9 4.02 -14.60 -8.01
C PHE A 9 4.12 -13.19 -7.42
N ASP A 10 3.38 -12.23 -8.00
CA ASP A 10 3.32 -10.84 -7.54
C ASP A 10 3.10 -10.71 -6.02
N ALA A 11 3.98 -9.96 -5.36
CA ALA A 11 4.07 -9.72 -3.93
C ALA A 11 4.36 -10.97 -3.08
N GLY A 12 4.64 -12.11 -3.70
CA GLY A 12 4.90 -13.36 -2.99
C GLY A 12 6.22 -13.34 -2.20
N ALA A 13 6.12 -13.69 -0.91
CA ALA A 13 7.24 -13.67 0.03
C ALA A 13 7.03 -14.70 1.14
N ILE A 14 7.86 -15.76 1.15
CA ILE A 14 7.99 -16.70 2.26
C ILE A 14 9.28 -17.53 2.10
N GLU A 15 9.87 -17.96 3.21
CA GLU A 15 10.87 -19.02 3.25
C GLU A 15 10.27 -20.26 3.92
N VAL A 16 10.38 -21.42 3.26
CA VAL A 16 9.86 -22.70 3.76
C VAL A 16 11.01 -23.49 4.37
N LEU A 17 10.98 -23.74 5.67
CA LEU A 17 11.98 -24.55 6.38
C LEU A 17 11.59 -26.02 6.41
N ASN A 18 10.33 -26.31 6.72
CA ASN A 18 9.74 -27.64 6.67
C ASN A 18 8.25 -27.55 6.35
N ALA A 19 7.76 -28.48 5.52
CA ALA A 19 6.35 -28.61 5.18
C ALA A 19 5.94 -30.09 4.98
N ASP A 20 6.63 -31.01 5.66
CA ASP A 20 6.41 -32.46 5.54
C ASP A 20 5.19 -32.91 6.36
N ASP A 21 4.93 -32.25 7.51
CA ASP A 21 3.80 -32.49 8.39
C ASP A 21 2.87 -31.25 8.40
N PRO A 22 1.60 -31.37 7.97
CA PRO A 22 0.62 -30.29 8.06
C PRO A 22 0.45 -29.70 9.47
N ALA A 23 0.66 -30.49 10.52
CA ALA A 23 0.56 -30.04 11.91
C ALA A 23 1.86 -29.43 12.48
N ASP A 24 2.94 -29.35 11.68
CA ASP A 24 4.22 -28.74 12.06
C ASP A 24 4.92 -28.09 10.85
N ILE A 25 4.22 -27.18 10.17
CA ILE A 25 4.80 -26.40 9.07
C ILE A 25 5.67 -25.29 9.69
N ARG A 26 6.93 -25.19 9.25
CA ARG A 26 7.91 -24.22 9.76
C ARG A 26 8.34 -23.28 8.65
N LEU A 27 8.14 -21.99 8.88
CA LEU A 27 8.33 -20.90 7.93
C LEU A 27 9.23 -19.82 8.53
N ARG A 28 9.80 -19.01 7.65
CA ARG A 28 10.36 -17.69 8.00
C ARG A 28 9.79 -16.62 7.09
N ILE A 29 9.57 -15.44 7.66
CA ILE A 29 9.30 -14.23 6.91
C ILE A 29 10.60 -13.83 6.21
N ARG A 30 10.56 -13.78 4.89
CA ARG A 30 11.70 -13.39 4.05
C ARG A 30 11.95 -11.89 4.26
N PRO A 31 13.21 -11.44 4.39
CA PRO A 31 13.52 -10.02 4.37
C PRO A 31 13.16 -9.37 3.02
N ASP A 32 13.09 -8.05 3.04
CA ASP A 32 13.06 -7.20 1.86
C ASP A 32 14.23 -7.57 0.95
N SER A 33 14.00 -7.56 -0.36
CA SER A 33 14.96 -8.06 -1.35
C SER A 33 16.36 -7.44 -1.26
N HIS A 34 16.48 -6.20 -0.77
CA HIS A 34 17.73 -5.45 -0.65
C HIS A 34 17.87 -4.71 0.69
N ALA A 35 17.18 -5.15 1.74
CA ALA A 35 17.28 -4.59 3.09
C ALA A 35 16.93 -5.63 4.17
N ASP A 36 17.36 -5.40 5.40
CA ASP A 36 17.10 -6.35 6.51
C ASP A 36 15.68 -6.26 7.10
N PHE A 37 14.83 -5.35 6.60
CA PHE A 37 13.43 -5.25 7.02
C PHE A 37 12.69 -6.55 6.68
N ALA A 38 11.93 -7.10 7.61
CA ALA A 38 11.09 -8.28 7.39
C ALA A 38 9.77 -8.10 8.14
N GLN A 39 8.63 -8.30 7.48
CA GLN A 39 7.29 -8.36 8.10
C GLN A 39 6.27 -8.93 7.09
N TRP A 40 6.30 -8.42 5.84
CA TRP A 40 5.40 -8.85 4.79
C TRP A 40 5.59 -10.33 4.46
N PHE A 41 4.49 -11.06 4.38
CA PHE A 41 4.45 -12.41 3.85
C PHE A 41 3.26 -12.57 2.93
N TYR A 42 3.42 -13.40 1.90
CA TYR A 42 2.35 -13.81 1.01
C TYR A 42 2.73 -15.10 0.29
N PHE A 43 1.97 -16.17 0.50
CA PHE A 43 2.26 -17.47 -0.09
C PHE A 43 0.99 -18.27 -0.37
N ARG A 44 1.14 -19.27 -1.22
CA ARG A 44 0.10 -20.24 -1.57
C ARG A 44 0.41 -21.58 -0.93
N VAL A 45 -0.59 -22.23 -0.35
CA VAL A 45 -0.57 -23.63 0.07
C VAL A 45 -1.50 -24.44 -0.83
N SER A 46 -1.05 -25.60 -1.30
CA SER A 46 -1.84 -26.53 -2.14
C SER A 46 -1.79 -27.95 -1.58
N GLY A 47 -2.83 -28.74 -1.83
CA GLY A 47 -2.93 -30.14 -1.38
C GLY A 47 -3.32 -30.31 0.09
N ALA A 48 -3.93 -29.28 0.70
CA ALA A 48 -4.24 -29.20 2.14
C ALA A 48 -5.74 -29.21 2.47
N ARG A 49 -6.60 -29.67 1.55
CA ARG A 49 -8.05 -29.67 1.75
C ARG A 49 -8.46 -30.55 2.92
N GLY A 50 -9.15 -29.95 3.90
CA GLY A 50 -9.64 -30.63 5.10
C GLY A 50 -8.54 -31.01 6.10
N GLU A 51 -7.28 -30.64 5.83
CA GLU A 51 -6.14 -30.90 6.72
C GLU A 51 -5.90 -29.68 7.62
N ARG A 52 -5.78 -29.91 8.94
CA ARG A 52 -5.44 -28.82 9.88
C ARG A 52 -3.98 -28.43 9.66
N LEU A 53 -3.77 -27.18 9.28
CA LEU A 53 -2.45 -26.58 9.10
C LEU A 53 -2.05 -25.82 10.35
N VAL A 54 -0.89 -26.15 10.92
CA VAL A 54 -0.23 -25.36 11.96
C VAL A 54 1.05 -24.81 11.37
N MET A 55 1.07 -23.52 11.06
CA MET A 55 2.17 -22.85 10.38
C MET A 55 2.86 -21.89 11.35
N THR A 56 4.10 -22.22 11.73
CA THR A 56 4.91 -21.44 12.68
C THR A 56 5.92 -20.58 11.92
N PHE A 57 5.89 -19.27 12.16
CA PHE A 57 6.86 -18.30 11.66
C PHE A 57 7.95 -18.12 12.72
N GLU A 58 9.07 -18.82 12.54
CA GLU A 58 10.12 -18.94 13.56
C GLU A 58 10.81 -17.60 13.86
N ASN A 59 10.76 -16.63 12.94
CA ASN A 59 11.41 -15.33 13.07
C ASN A 59 10.50 -14.14 13.35
N ALA A 60 9.27 -14.37 13.79
CA ALA A 60 8.29 -13.30 14.04
C ALA A 60 8.83 -12.22 15.00
N ALA A 61 9.47 -12.61 16.11
CA ALA A 61 10.05 -11.66 17.07
C ALA A 61 11.28 -10.88 16.57
N GLN A 62 11.88 -11.29 15.44
CA GLN A 62 13.00 -10.57 14.83
C GLN A 62 12.56 -9.70 13.64
N CYS A 63 11.26 -9.67 13.34
CA CYS A 63 10.71 -8.81 12.30
C CYS A 63 10.81 -7.32 12.70
N ALA A 64 10.62 -6.44 11.73
CA ALA A 64 10.75 -4.99 11.92
C ALA A 64 9.81 -4.45 13.01
N PHE A 65 8.61 -5.02 13.11
CA PHE A 65 7.58 -4.60 14.06
C PHE A 65 6.98 -5.81 14.80
N PRO A 66 7.68 -6.36 15.82
CA PRO A 66 7.19 -7.51 16.57
C PRO A 66 5.88 -7.24 17.33
N GLU A 67 5.67 -5.98 17.75
CA GLU A 67 4.43 -5.56 18.40
C GLU A 67 3.22 -5.65 17.46
N GLY A 68 3.42 -5.58 16.14
CA GLY A 68 2.36 -5.76 15.16
C GLY A 68 1.84 -7.20 15.05
N TRP A 69 2.44 -8.16 15.75
CA TRP A 69 1.91 -9.53 15.87
C TRP A 69 0.97 -9.71 17.05
N ARG A 70 0.90 -8.74 17.98
CA ARG A 70 -0.04 -8.80 19.11
C ARG A 70 -1.44 -8.47 18.62
N ASP A 71 -2.39 -9.33 18.98
CA ASP A 71 -3.80 -9.21 18.58
C ASP A 71 -4.01 -9.15 17.05
N TYR A 72 -3.03 -9.63 16.29
CA TYR A 72 -3.05 -9.69 14.83
C TYR A 72 -3.54 -11.07 14.35
N GLU A 73 -4.37 -11.05 13.31
CA GLU A 73 -4.82 -12.25 12.59
C GLU A 73 -4.37 -12.21 11.13
N ALA A 74 -3.73 -13.26 10.63
CA ALA A 74 -3.39 -13.34 9.21
C ALA A 74 -4.64 -13.32 8.33
N VAL A 75 -4.50 -12.84 7.09
CA VAL A 75 -5.56 -12.94 6.09
C VAL A 75 -5.32 -14.14 5.18
N ALA A 76 -6.41 -14.76 4.73
CA ALA A 76 -6.39 -15.87 3.80
C ALA A 76 -7.43 -15.68 2.68
N SER A 77 -7.20 -16.35 1.55
CA SER A 77 -8.11 -16.33 0.41
C SER A 77 -7.98 -17.59 -0.44
N TYR A 78 -9.09 -18.08 -0.98
CA TYR A 78 -9.08 -19.22 -1.92
C TYR A 78 -8.89 -18.78 -3.38
N ASP A 79 -9.22 -17.53 -3.71
CA ASP A 79 -9.33 -17.02 -5.09
C ASP A 79 -8.52 -15.74 -5.35
N ARG A 80 -7.89 -15.17 -4.30
CA ARG A 80 -7.20 -13.86 -4.28
C ARG A 80 -8.13 -12.66 -4.50
N VAL A 81 -9.44 -12.86 -4.39
CA VAL A 81 -10.46 -11.83 -4.54
C VAL A 81 -11.17 -11.60 -3.21
N ASN A 82 -11.57 -12.67 -2.53
CA ASN A 82 -12.26 -12.62 -1.27
C ASN A 82 -11.31 -13.01 -0.14
N TRP A 83 -11.04 -12.07 0.77
CA TRP A 83 -10.10 -12.25 1.86
C TRP A 83 -10.82 -12.29 3.21
N PHE A 84 -10.33 -13.15 4.11
CA PHE A 84 -10.87 -13.33 5.46
C PHE A 84 -9.75 -13.55 6.47
N ARG A 85 -9.99 -13.20 7.74
CA ARG A 85 -9.01 -13.43 8.82
C ARG A 85 -9.02 -14.90 9.25
N VAL A 86 -7.87 -15.40 9.70
CA VAL A 86 -7.70 -16.77 10.24
C VAL A 86 -7.03 -16.75 11.61
N SER A 87 -7.34 -17.74 12.44
CA SER A 87 -6.82 -17.87 13.80
C SER A 87 -5.30 -17.79 13.80
N THR A 88 -4.78 -16.80 14.52
CA THR A 88 -3.35 -16.51 14.61
C THR A 88 -3.01 -16.17 16.05
N GLU A 89 -1.87 -16.66 16.52
CA GLU A 89 -1.37 -16.39 17.87
C GLU A 89 0.10 -16.02 17.81
N TYR A 90 0.52 -15.14 18.72
CA TYR A 90 1.92 -14.73 18.90
C TYR A 90 2.28 -14.85 20.38
N ASP A 91 3.31 -15.65 20.69
CA ASP A 91 3.74 -15.91 22.07
C ASP A 91 4.88 -15.00 22.56
N GLY A 92 5.22 -13.97 21.76
CA GLY A 92 6.37 -13.10 22.00
C GLY A 92 7.67 -13.59 21.34
N GLN A 93 7.70 -14.78 20.74
CA GLN A 93 8.85 -15.32 19.99
C GLN A 93 8.46 -15.71 18.57
N VAL A 94 7.43 -16.54 18.42
CA VAL A 94 6.95 -17.04 17.13
C VAL A 94 5.48 -16.70 16.93
N MET A 95 5.10 -16.49 15.67
CA MET A 95 3.70 -16.36 15.26
C MET A 95 3.22 -17.71 14.70
N LYS A 96 1.99 -18.12 15.00
CA LYS A 96 1.38 -19.35 14.51
C LYS A 96 0.04 -19.06 13.86
N ILE A 97 -0.16 -19.57 12.65
CA ILE A 97 -1.48 -19.68 12.04
C ILE A 97 -1.99 -21.10 12.24
N ASP A 98 -3.21 -21.24 12.76
CA ASP A 98 -3.91 -22.52 12.93
C ASP A 98 -5.22 -22.50 12.12
N HIS A 99 -5.23 -23.21 10.99
CA HIS A 99 -6.35 -23.12 10.06
C HIS A 99 -6.54 -24.43 9.28
N THR A 100 -7.80 -24.81 9.04
CA THR A 100 -8.16 -25.99 8.22
C THR A 100 -8.77 -25.51 6.90
N PRO A 101 -8.07 -25.60 5.75
CA PRO A 101 -8.59 -25.12 4.47
C PRO A 101 -9.75 -25.97 3.94
N ASP A 102 -10.84 -25.33 3.49
CA ASP A 102 -11.99 -26.02 2.88
C ASP A 102 -11.72 -26.54 1.46
N PHE A 103 -10.71 -25.98 0.79
CA PHE A 103 -10.40 -26.25 -0.63
C PHE A 103 -8.93 -26.62 -0.83
N ASP A 104 -8.63 -27.18 -2.01
CA ASP A 104 -7.32 -27.75 -2.34
C ASP A 104 -6.20 -26.71 -2.43
N ARG A 105 -6.53 -25.43 -2.56
CA ARG A 105 -5.59 -24.33 -2.69
C ARG A 105 -6.08 -23.12 -1.90
N ILE A 106 -5.20 -22.54 -1.10
CA ILE A 106 -5.44 -21.32 -0.33
C ILE A 106 -4.19 -20.45 -0.33
N TYR A 107 -4.38 -19.15 -0.15
CA TYR A 107 -3.33 -18.17 0.02
C TYR A 107 -3.39 -17.60 1.43
N TYR A 108 -2.24 -17.29 2.01
CA TYR A 108 -2.11 -16.55 3.27
C TYR A 108 -1.23 -15.32 3.04
N ALA A 109 -1.63 -14.18 3.57
CA ALA A 109 -0.90 -12.92 3.45
C ALA A 109 -0.95 -12.10 4.74
N TYR A 110 -0.07 -11.10 4.82
CA TYR A 110 -0.04 -10.14 5.92
C TYR A 110 -1.26 -9.21 5.93
N PHE A 111 -1.64 -8.72 4.75
CA PHE A 111 -2.84 -7.93 4.50
C PHE A 111 -3.39 -8.29 3.12
N GLU A 112 -4.61 -7.87 2.79
CA GLU A 112 -5.18 -8.04 1.45
C GLU A 112 -4.26 -7.41 0.38
N PRO A 113 -3.64 -8.22 -0.50
CA PRO A 113 -2.71 -7.71 -1.50
C PRO A 113 -3.41 -6.84 -2.55
N TYR A 114 -2.67 -5.90 -3.12
CA TYR A 114 -3.07 -5.13 -4.30
C TYR A 114 -2.00 -5.33 -5.38
N SER A 115 -2.35 -6.05 -6.44
CA SER A 115 -1.41 -6.50 -7.48
C SER A 115 -1.14 -5.44 -8.55
N GLU A 116 -0.02 -5.59 -9.25
CA GLU A 116 0.35 -4.76 -10.40
C GLU A 116 -0.70 -4.86 -11.52
N GLU A 117 -1.24 -6.05 -11.79
CA GLU A 117 -2.33 -6.21 -12.76
C GLU A 117 -3.57 -5.38 -12.38
N ARG A 118 -3.93 -5.34 -11.08
CA ARG A 118 -5.06 -4.54 -10.60
C ARG A 118 -4.78 -3.05 -10.76
N HIS A 119 -3.55 -2.62 -10.46
CA HIS A 119 -3.09 -1.25 -10.66
C HIS A 119 -3.23 -0.83 -12.13
N SER A 120 -2.70 -1.65 -13.03
CA SER A 120 -2.72 -1.41 -14.47
C SER A 120 -4.14 -1.39 -15.05
N GLU A 121 -5.00 -2.35 -14.66
CA GLU A 121 -6.42 -2.36 -15.05
C GLU A 121 -7.17 -1.13 -14.53
N PHE A 122 -6.94 -0.74 -13.27
CA PHE A 122 -7.61 0.40 -12.66
C PHE A 122 -7.24 1.72 -13.34
N LEU A 123 -5.96 2.00 -13.52
CA LEU A 123 -5.50 3.19 -14.23
C LEU A 123 -5.90 3.18 -15.70
N GLY A 124 -5.88 2.00 -16.33
CA GLY A 124 -6.39 1.76 -17.68
C GLY A 124 -7.86 2.15 -17.87
N ALA A 125 -8.70 1.91 -16.86
CA ALA A 125 -10.09 2.32 -16.86
C ALA A 125 -10.25 3.81 -16.57
N VAL A 126 -9.59 4.33 -15.53
CA VAL A 126 -9.80 5.72 -15.07
C VAL A 126 -9.29 6.74 -16.09
N GLN A 127 -8.20 6.46 -16.82
CA GLN A 127 -7.67 7.40 -17.83
C GLN A 127 -8.65 7.70 -18.98
N GLN A 128 -9.68 6.87 -19.17
CA GLN A 128 -10.69 7.08 -20.23
C GLN A 128 -11.72 8.13 -19.84
N MET A 129 -11.68 8.64 -18.61
CA MET A 129 -12.56 9.70 -18.15
C MET A 129 -12.19 11.05 -18.76
N PRO A 130 -13.17 11.90 -19.13
CA PRO A 130 -12.89 13.22 -19.70
C PRO A 130 -12.07 14.17 -18.81
N LEU A 131 -12.12 13.96 -17.49
CA LEU A 131 -11.44 14.78 -16.49
C LEU A 131 -10.15 14.13 -15.97
N ALA A 132 -9.71 13.02 -16.56
CA ALA A 132 -8.52 12.29 -16.16
C ALA A 132 -7.40 12.45 -17.18
N THR A 133 -6.20 12.70 -16.67
CA THR A 133 -4.96 12.59 -17.42
C THR A 133 -4.02 11.67 -16.66
N LEU A 134 -3.56 10.61 -17.32
CA LEU A 134 -2.52 9.74 -16.80
C LEU A 134 -1.18 10.15 -17.37
N THR A 135 -0.17 10.33 -16.52
CA THR A 135 1.18 10.73 -16.94
C THR A 135 2.21 9.84 -16.26
N GLU A 136 3.19 9.36 -17.03
CA GLU A 136 4.35 8.65 -16.50
C GLU A 136 5.43 9.70 -16.19
N LEU A 137 5.72 9.91 -14.90
CA LEU A 137 6.71 10.88 -14.45
C LEU A 137 8.14 10.39 -14.65
N GLY A 138 8.33 9.06 -14.70
CA GLY A 138 9.61 8.41 -14.88
C GLY A 138 9.49 6.92 -14.62
N SER A 139 10.60 6.31 -14.23
CA SER A 139 10.65 4.87 -13.98
C SER A 139 11.31 4.54 -12.64
N THR A 140 10.89 3.43 -12.03
CA THR A 140 11.50 2.82 -10.85
C THR A 140 12.91 2.28 -11.16
N VAL A 141 13.60 1.80 -10.12
CA VAL A 141 14.91 1.13 -10.24
C VAL A 141 14.89 -0.03 -11.26
N GLN A 142 13.80 -0.80 -11.34
CA GLN A 142 13.64 -1.92 -12.28
C GLN A 142 12.84 -1.57 -13.53
N GLY A 143 12.59 -0.28 -13.79
CA GLY A 143 11.99 0.19 -15.04
C GLY A 143 10.47 0.11 -15.12
N ARG A 144 9.76 -0.02 -13.99
CA ARG A 144 8.29 0.13 -13.95
C ARG A 144 7.92 1.62 -13.97
N PRO A 145 6.78 2.01 -14.56
CA PRO A 145 6.38 3.41 -14.59
C PRO A 145 6.04 3.94 -13.19
N ILE A 146 6.40 5.20 -12.93
CA ILE A 146 5.83 5.99 -11.83
C ILE A 146 4.73 6.87 -12.42
N SER A 147 3.48 6.45 -12.21
CA SER A 147 2.31 7.09 -12.82
C SER A 147 1.63 8.07 -11.86
N VAL A 148 1.35 9.27 -12.36
CA VAL A 148 0.47 10.25 -11.71
C VAL A 148 -0.85 10.34 -12.48
N LEU A 149 -1.96 10.20 -11.75
CA LEU A 149 -3.30 10.43 -12.24
C LEU A 149 -3.73 11.84 -11.82
N SER A 150 -3.94 12.71 -12.81
CA SER A 150 -4.48 14.05 -12.59
C SER A 150 -5.99 14.05 -12.85
N LEU A 151 -6.79 14.44 -11.85
CA LEU A 151 -8.25 14.53 -11.92
C LEU A 151 -8.73 15.95 -11.67
N GLY A 152 -9.40 16.54 -12.66
CA GLY A 152 -9.99 17.87 -12.52
C GLY A 152 -10.34 18.53 -13.84
N ILE A 153 -10.96 19.70 -13.76
CA ILE A 153 -11.21 20.55 -14.92
C ILE A 153 -10.02 21.52 -15.02
N PRO A 154 -9.26 21.57 -16.13
CA PRO A 154 -8.17 22.51 -16.31
C PRO A 154 -8.62 23.97 -16.12
N ASP A 155 -7.67 24.84 -15.75
CA ASP A 155 -7.91 26.27 -15.69
C ASP A 155 -8.06 26.81 -17.13
N PHE A 156 -9.11 27.59 -17.40
CA PHE A 156 -9.36 28.21 -18.71
C PHE A 156 -9.40 29.73 -18.57
N GLY A 157 -8.62 30.45 -19.39
CA GLY A 157 -8.63 31.92 -19.43
C GLY A 157 -8.17 32.54 -18.11
N ASP A 158 -8.86 33.61 -17.68
CA ASP A 158 -8.54 34.38 -16.46
C ASP A 158 -9.20 33.80 -15.18
N ALA A 159 -9.47 32.50 -15.14
CA ALA A 159 -10.05 31.87 -13.97
C ALA A 159 -9.07 31.88 -12.78
N GLU A 160 -9.60 32.01 -11.56
CA GLU A 160 -8.80 31.87 -10.34
C GLU A 160 -8.10 30.49 -10.32
N PRO A 161 -6.78 30.43 -10.02
CA PRO A 161 -6.04 29.17 -10.01
C PRO A 161 -6.65 28.17 -9.04
N LYS A 162 -6.94 26.96 -9.54
CA LYS A 162 -7.41 25.87 -8.68
C LYS A 162 -6.33 25.35 -7.77
N LYS A 163 -6.73 24.97 -6.56
CA LYS A 163 -5.88 24.33 -5.56
C LYS A 163 -5.30 23.03 -6.07
N LYS A 164 -4.01 22.80 -5.84
CA LYS A 164 -3.32 21.56 -6.22
C LYS A 164 -3.28 20.64 -5.02
N VAL A 165 -4.02 19.53 -5.12
CA VAL A 165 -4.11 18.52 -4.05
C VAL A 165 -3.30 17.30 -4.45
N TRP A 166 -2.19 17.06 -3.75
CA TRP A 166 -1.34 15.91 -3.97
C TRP A 166 -1.70 14.79 -3.00
N ILE A 167 -1.89 13.58 -3.53
CA ILE A 167 -2.13 12.37 -2.74
C ILE A 167 -1.20 11.30 -3.26
N ILE A 168 -0.26 10.86 -2.43
CA ILE A 168 0.62 9.74 -2.76
C ILE A 168 0.33 8.58 -1.82
N ALA A 169 0.51 7.36 -2.30
CA ALA A 169 0.24 6.18 -1.50
C ALA A 169 1.36 5.15 -1.67
N ARG A 170 1.51 4.31 -0.64
CA ARG A 170 2.27 3.06 -0.73
C ARG A 170 3.77 3.26 -1.00
N GLN A 171 4.38 4.28 -0.36
CA GLN A 171 5.83 4.43 -0.35
C GLN A 171 6.52 3.20 0.27
N HIS A 172 5.92 2.66 1.32
CA HIS A 172 6.24 1.34 1.82
C HIS A 172 5.36 0.29 1.10
N PRO A 173 5.96 -0.64 0.35
CA PRO A 173 5.24 -1.49 -0.60
C PRO A 173 4.27 -2.50 0.04
N GLY A 174 4.56 -2.95 1.26
CA GLY A 174 3.73 -3.89 2.01
C GLY A 174 2.48 -3.27 2.62
N GLU A 175 2.36 -1.94 2.61
CA GLU A 175 1.20 -1.20 3.12
C GLU A 175 0.11 -1.11 2.04
N THR A 176 -0.39 -2.26 1.61
CA THR A 176 -1.30 -2.39 0.47
C THR A 176 -2.64 -1.68 0.67
N MET A 177 -3.05 -1.44 1.92
CA MET A 177 -4.24 -0.65 2.27
C MET A 177 -4.19 0.77 1.69
N ALA A 178 -3.00 1.33 1.48
CA ALA A 178 -2.84 2.68 0.96
C ALA A 178 -3.33 2.80 -0.49
N GLU A 179 -3.07 1.79 -1.33
CA GLU A 179 -3.54 1.80 -2.71
C GLU A 179 -5.01 1.41 -2.82
N TRP A 180 -5.51 0.54 -1.93
CA TRP A 180 -6.95 0.31 -1.76
C TRP A 180 -7.71 1.58 -1.39
N PHE A 181 -7.15 2.39 -0.49
CA PHE A 181 -7.69 3.72 -0.15
C PHE A 181 -7.77 4.61 -1.39
N VAL A 182 -6.69 4.69 -2.17
CA VAL A 182 -6.66 5.49 -3.40
C VAL A 182 -7.70 4.99 -4.41
N GLU A 183 -7.86 3.69 -4.59
CA GLU A 183 -8.87 3.13 -5.49
C GLU A 183 -10.28 3.58 -5.10
N GLY A 184 -10.63 3.53 -3.82
CA GLY A 184 -11.92 4.01 -3.31
C GLY A 184 -12.13 5.50 -3.51
N LEU A 185 -11.11 6.31 -3.20
CA LEU A 185 -11.13 7.76 -3.40
C LEU A 185 -11.33 8.11 -4.87
N VAL A 186 -10.55 7.51 -5.76
CA VAL A 186 -10.61 7.77 -7.20
C VAL A 186 -11.93 7.28 -7.78
N LYS A 187 -12.46 6.13 -7.36
CA LYS A 187 -13.82 5.67 -7.76
C LYS A 187 -14.90 6.70 -7.43
N ARG A 188 -14.81 7.35 -6.26
CA ARG A 188 -15.75 8.40 -5.88
C ARG A 188 -15.57 9.67 -6.69
N LEU A 189 -14.33 10.13 -6.88
CA LEU A 189 -14.04 11.27 -7.77
C LEU A 189 -14.48 11.01 -9.21
N ALA A 190 -14.43 9.74 -9.63
CA ALA A 190 -14.85 9.28 -10.94
C ALA A 190 -16.37 9.12 -11.09
N GLY A 191 -17.13 9.16 -10.00
CA GLY A 191 -18.56 8.83 -10.02
C GLY A 191 -18.86 7.40 -10.47
N PHE A 192 -17.93 6.46 -10.23
CA PHE A 192 -18.13 5.05 -10.57
C PHE A 192 -19.01 4.34 -9.54
N GLY A 193 -19.86 3.43 -10.02
CA GLY A 193 -20.72 2.62 -9.16
C GLY A 193 -21.71 3.46 -8.37
N ASP A 194 -21.80 3.21 -7.06
CA ASP A 194 -22.72 3.90 -6.14
C ASP A 194 -22.43 5.40 -5.97
N TRP A 195 -21.28 5.88 -6.45
CA TRP A 195 -20.93 7.29 -6.44
C TRP A 195 -21.50 8.08 -7.63
N ALA A 196 -22.17 7.41 -8.57
CA ALA A 196 -22.83 8.07 -9.69
C ALA A 196 -23.90 9.05 -9.17
N GLY A 197 -23.71 10.34 -9.46
CA GLY A 197 -24.62 11.42 -9.02
C GLY A 197 -24.27 12.06 -7.68
N ASP A 198 -23.21 11.62 -6.99
CA ASP A 198 -22.70 12.30 -5.79
C ASP A 198 -22.14 13.70 -6.15
N PRO A 199 -22.67 14.80 -5.57
CA PRO A 199 -22.24 16.14 -5.95
C PRO A 199 -20.85 16.53 -5.43
N VAL A 200 -20.26 15.76 -4.50
CA VAL A 200 -18.99 16.11 -3.84
C VAL A 200 -17.85 16.22 -4.85
N ALA A 201 -17.67 15.24 -5.73
CA ALA A 201 -16.60 15.27 -6.74
C ALA A 201 -16.69 16.50 -7.66
N ARG A 202 -17.90 16.83 -8.11
CA ARG A 202 -18.15 18.03 -8.93
C ARG A 202 -17.76 19.31 -8.19
N ALA A 203 -18.21 19.46 -6.94
CA ALA A 203 -17.89 20.63 -6.13
C ALA A 203 -16.39 20.78 -5.87
N LEU A 204 -15.66 19.66 -5.73
CA LEU A 204 -14.21 19.66 -5.61
C LEU A 204 -13.52 20.08 -6.91
N PHE A 205 -13.94 19.57 -8.07
CA PHE A 205 -13.35 19.93 -9.36
C PHE A 205 -13.56 21.40 -9.78
N GLU A 206 -14.51 22.12 -9.16
CA GLU A 206 -14.65 23.57 -9.32
C GLU A 206 -13.53 24.35 -8.62
N ARG A 207 -12.86 23.75 -7.61
CA ARG A 207 -11.90 24.43 -6.71
C ARG A 207 -10.50 23.82 -6.72
N ALA A 208 -10.37 22.57 -7.13
CA ALA A 208 -9.14 21.81 -7.01
C ALA A 208 -8.87 20.92 -8.24
N ILE A 209 -7.59 20.62 -8.43
CA ILE A 209 -7.08 19.56 -9.30
C ILE A 209 -6.33 18.57 -8.39
N PHE A 210 -6.66 17.29 -8.51
CA PHE A 210 -6.02 16.23 -7.74
C PHE A 210 -4.89 15.62 -8.56
N HIS A 211 -3.71 15.51 -7.97
CA HIS A 211 -2.56 14.79 -8.53
C HIS A 211 -2.29 13.60 -7.62
N ILE A 212 -2.54 12.39 -8.14
CA ILE A 212 -2.59 11.18 -7.34
C ILE A 212 -1.55 10.18 -7.85
N VAL A 213 -0.65 9.72 -6.99
CA VAL A 213 0.27 8.60 -7.27
C VAL A 213 -0.22 7.39 -6.47
N PRO A 214 -0.97 6.44 -7.07
CA PRO A 214 -1.57 5.32 -6.34
C PRO A 214 -0.55 4.35 -5.74
N ASN A 215 0.61 4.21 -6.38
CA ASN A 215 1.67 3.33 -5.93
C ASN A 215 3.04 4.00 -6.12
N MET A 216 3.61 4.48 -5.02
CA MET A 216 4.95 5.08 -4.99
C MET A 216 6.08 4.04 -5.10
N ASN A 217 5.80 2.76 -4.88
CA ASN A 217 6.82 1.71 -4.88
C ASN A 217 6.39 0.44 -5.65
N PRO A 218 6.23 0.53 -7.00
CA PRO A 218 5.84 -0.62 -7.81
C PRO A 218 6.81 -1.80 -7.70
N ASP A 219 8.12 -1.54 -7.66
CA ASP A 219 9.12 -2.59 -7.57
C ASP A 219 9.05 -3.35 -6.25
N GLY A 220 9.07 -2.63 -5.13
CA GLY A 220 8.96 -3.22 -3.81
C GLY A 220 7.65 -4.00 -3.65
N SER A 221 6.56 -3.52 -4.27
CA SER A 221 5.24 -4.17 -4.25
C SER A 221 5.33 -5.56 -4.89
N VAL A 222 5.81 -5.64 -6.14
CA VAL A 222 5.92 -6.92 -6.86
C VAL A 222 6.92 -7.86 -6.21
N LEU A 223 8.00 -7.32 -5.63
CA LEU A 223 9.01 -8.12 -4.95
C LEU A 223 8.51 -8.71 -3.63
N GLY A 224 7.39 -8.24 -3.08
CA GLY A 224 6.91 -8.66 -1.76
C GLY A 224 7.79 -8.11 -0.63
N ASN A 225 8.27 -6.87 -0.77
CA ASN A 225 8.92 -6.14 0.31
C ASN A 225 7.85 -5.54 1.24
N LEU A 226 8.22 -5.26 2.49
CA LEU A 226 7.44 -4.43 3.39
C LEU A 226 7.72 -2.94 3.17
N ARG A 227 9.00 -2.55 3.21
CA ARG A 227 9.37 -1.15 3.54
C ARG A 227 10.27 -0.46 2.52
N THR A 228 10.92 -1.21 1.63
CA THR A 228 11.94 -0.67 0.74
C THR A 228 11.68 -0.93 -0.73
N ASN A 229 12.20 -0.07 -1.61
CA ASN A 229 12.22 -0.28 -3.06
C ASN A 229 13.26 -1.36 -3.46
N ALA A 230 13.43 -1.58 -4.78
CA ALA A 230 14.40 -2.55 -5.29
C ALA A 230 15.88 -2.18 -5.08
N ALA A 231 16.21 -0.99 -4.57
CA ALA A 231 17.56 -0.59 -4.17
C ALA A 231 17.75 -0.58 -2.64
N GLY A 232 16.78 -1.08 -1.87
CA GLY A 232 16.82 -1.08 -0.41
C GLY A 232 16.59 0.31 0.21
N ALA A 233 16.06 1.27 -0.55
CA ALA A 233 15.75 2.60 -0.05
C ALA A 233 14.38 2.61 0.64
N ASN A 234 14.32 3.17 1.86
CA ASN A 234 13.07 3.58 2.45
C ASN A 234 12.66 4.91 1.81
N LEU A 235 11.71 4.88 0.88
CA LEU A 235 11.32 6.07 0.09
C LEU A 235 10.91 7.25 0.97
N ASN A 236 10.25 6.99 2.11
CA ASN A 236 9.83 8.03 3.04
C ASN A 236 10.98 8.59 3.92
N ARG A 237 12.24 8.31 3.57
CA ARG A 237 13.46 8.95 4.12
C ARG A 237 14.29 9.65 3.04
N GLU A 238 13.84 9.64 1.79
CA GLU A 238 14.62 10.11 0.63
C GLU A 238 14.18 11.49 0.13
N TRP A 239 13.13 12.10 0.71
CA TRP A 239 12.55 13.37 0.24
C TRP A 239 13.51 14.57 0.21
N MET A 240 14.52 14.60 1.09
CA MET A 240 15.52 15.68 1.12
C MET A 240 16.55 15.56 -0.02
N GLU A 241 17.10 14.36 -0.22
CA GLU A 241 18.20 14.10 -1.16
C GLU A 241 17.93 12.85 -2.03
N PRO A 242 16.84 12.83 -2.82
CA PRO A 242 16.52 11.69 -3.66
C PRO A 242 17.54 11.61 -4.81
N SER A 243 17.76 10.40 -5.33
CA SER A 243 18.71 10.19 -6.43
C SER A 243 18.18 9.23 -7.47
N ALA A 244 18.61 9.41 -8.73
CA ALA A 244 18.16 8.60 -9.85
C ALA A 244 18.53 7.11 -9.74
N GLN A 245 19.54 6.76 -8.93
CA GLN A 245 19.99 5.37 -8.77
C GLN A 245 19.37 4.67 -7.56
N ARG A 246 19.11 5.40 -6.48
CA ARG A 246 18.65 4.81 -5.20
C ARG A 246 17.16 4.98 -4.98
N SER A 247 16.62 6.14 -5.35
CA SER A 247 15.26 6.57 -5.03
C SER A 247 14.65 7.37 -6.20
N PRO A 248 14.72 6.85 -7.45
CA PRO A 248 14.17 7.55 -8.61
C PRO A 248 12.66 7.82 -8.47
N GLU A 249 11.95 6.99 -7.70
CA GLU A 249 10.52 7.12 -7.45
C GLU A 249 10.19 8.44 -6.73
N VAL A 250 10.95 8.77 -5.68
CA VAL A 250 10.80 10.02 -4.94
C VAL A 250 11.31 11.21 -5.75
N LEU A 251 12.41 11.02 -6.50
CA LEU A 251 12.99 12.08 -7.32
C LEU A 251 11.96 12.67 -8.30
N VAL A 252 11.36 11.82 -9.15
CA VAL A 252 10.46 12.28 -10.21
C VAL A 252 9.14 12.83 -9.68
N VAL A 253 8.64 12.28 -8.56
CA VAL A 253 7.42 12.78 -7.91
C VAL A 253 7.67 14.12 -7.23
N ARG A 254 8.81 14.30 -6.56
CA ARG A 254 9.18 15.58 -5.95
C ARG A 254 9.35 16.67 -6.99
N GLU A 255 10.03 16.38 -8.11
CA GLU A 255 10.17 17.31 -9.24
C GLU A 255 8.80 17.73 -9.80
N ALA A 256 7.87 16.78 -9.96
CA ALA A 256 6.51 17.08 -10.41
C ALA A 256 5.71 17.93 -9.40
N ILE A 257 5.87 17.69 -8.09
CA ILE A 257 5.27 18.52 -7.03
C ILE A 257 5.83 19.95 -7.09
N GLU A 258 7.14 20.11 -7.26
CA GLU A 258 7.80 21.42 -7.36
C GLU A 258 7.36 22.19 -8.62
N GLU A 259 7.19 21.52 -9.76
CA GLU A 259 6.74 22.12 -11.01
C GLU A 259 5.27 22.57 -10.95
N THR A 260 4.40 21.72 -10.38
CA THR A 260 2.94 21.95 -10.38
C THR A 260 2.47 22.84 -9.23
N GLY A 261 3.22 22.87 -8.13
CA GLY A 261 2.81 23.43 -6.85
C GLY A 261 1.94 22.47 -6.02
N CYS A 262 1.82 22.77 -4.74
CA CYS A 262 1.06 21.97 -3.79
C CYS A 262 0.40 22.84 -2.72
N ASP A 263 -0.92 22.77 -2.62
CA ASP A 263 -1.70 23.47 -1.59
C ASP A 263 -2.13 22.51 -0.46
N LEU A 264 -2.37 21.24 -0.78
CA LEU A 264 -2.68 20.18 0.19
C LEU A 264 -1.91 18.91 -0.20
N PHE A 265 -1.33 18.24 0.79
CA PHE A 265 -0.55 17.03 0.59
C PHE A 265 -1.00 15.93 1.55
N PHE A 266 -1.25 14.74 1.02
CA PHE A 266 -1.56 13.54 1.79
C PHE A 266 -0.64 12.40 1.36
N ASP A 267 -0.03 11.75 2.35
CA ASP A 267 0.83 10.58 2.18
C ASP A 267 0.18 9.41 2.93
N ILE A 268 -0.32 8.42 2.17
CA ILE A 268 -1.18 7.36 2.71
C ILE A 268 -0.32 6.14 3.08
N HIS A 269 -0.43 5.72 4.34
CA HIS A 269 0.34 4.62 4.94
C HIS A 269 -0.57 3.66 5.72
N GLY A 270 0.01 2.51 6.07
CA GLY A 270 -0.43 1.63 7.15
C GLY A 270 0.48 1.73 8.36
N ASP A 271 -0.03 1.36 9.54
CA ASP A 271 0.78 1.18 10.75
C ASP A 271 0.61 -0.27 11.23
N GLU A 272 1.73 -0.94 11.52
CA GLU A 272 1.72 -2.34 11.89
C GLU A 272 1.21 -2.61 13.31
N ALA A 273 1.27 -1.63 14.22
CA ALA A 273 1.05 -1.84 15.64
C ALA A 273 -0.21 -1.15 16.20
N ILE A 274 -0.60 0.00 15.64
CA ILE A 274 -1.68 0.82 16.16
C ILE A 274 -3.01 0.40 15.50
N PRO A 275 -4.00 -0.13 16.26
CA PRO A 275 -5.26 -0.63 15.70
C PRO A 275 -6.29 0.49 15.47
N TYR A 276 -5.85 1.63 14.93
CA TYR A 276 -6.68 2.81 14.69
C TYR A 276 -6.34 3.47 13.36
N VAL A 277 -7.30 4.17 12.78
CA VAL A 277 -7.04 5.14 11.73
C VAL A 277 -6.70 6.46 12.40
N PHE A 278 -5.57 7.07 12.02
CA PHE A 278 -5.10 8.34 12.57
C PHE A 278 -4.39 9.16 11.49
N VAL A 279 -4.10 10.43 11.82
CA VAL A 279 -3.27 11.32 11.00
C VAL A 279 -2.10 11.82 11.83
N ALA A 280 -0.95 12.03 11.20
CA ALA A 280 0.22 12.68 11.79
C ALA A 280 0.49 13.98 11.04
N GLY A 281 0.50 15.11 11.77
CA GLY A 281 0.66 16.44 11.19
C GLY A 281 2.12 16.91 11.14
N SER A 282 2.28 18.21 10.87
CA SER A 282 3.58 18.88 10.75
C SER A 282 3.90 19.81 11.92
N GLU A 283 3.12 19.75 13.01
CA GLU A 283 3.18 20.69 14.13
C GLU A 283 4.53 20.73 14.86
N MET A 284 5.35 19.69 14.70
CA MET A 284 6.68 19.59 15.31
C MET A 284 7.79 20.25 14.46
N LEU A 285 7.49 20.72 13.25
CA LEU A 285 8.50 21.28 12.34
C LEU A 285 8.86 22.73 12.68
N PRO A 286 10.14 23.12 12.57
CA PRO A 286 10.54 24.51 12.59
C PRO A 286 9.86 25.28 11.45
N GLY A 287 9.09 26.31 11.79
CA GLY A 287 8.36 27.13 10.79
C GLY A 287 6.88 26.80 10.64
N PHE A 288 6.34 25.84 11.41
CA PHE A 288 4.90 25.62 11.50
C PHE A 288 4.20 26.87 12.06
N THR A 289 3.34 27.49 11.25
CA THR A 289 2.74 28.78 11.55
C THR A 289 1.46 28.67 12.37
N GLU A 290 1.05 29.75 13.05
CA GLU A 290 -0.24 29.80 13.75
C GLU A 290 -1.44 29.59 12.82
N LEU A 291 -1.34 30.04 11.55
CA LEU A 291 -2.37 29.81 10.55
C LEU A 291 -2.52 28.30 10.25
N GLN A 292 -1.42 27.61 9.99
CA GLN A 292 -1.42 26.16 9.76
C GLN A 292 -1.94 25.40 10.97
N ALA A 293 -1.59 25.82 12.20
CA ALA A 293 -2.12 25.23 13.42
C ALA A 293 -3.66 25.34 13.48
N LYS A 294 -4.21 26.51 13.12
CA LYS A 294 -5.66 26.74 13.09
C LYS A 294 -6.35 25.92 12.00
N GLU A 295 -5.75 25.83 10.81
CA GLU A 295 -6.28 25.04 9.70
C GLU A 295 -6.26 23.54 10.01
N GLN A 296 -5.18 23.04 10.61
CA GLN A 296 -5.09 21.66 11.09
C GLN A 296 -6.14 21.36 12.15
N MET A 297 -6.34 22.25 13.14
CA MET A 297 -7.36 22.06 14.17
C MET A 297 -8.77 22.05 13.57
N ALA A 298 -9.06 22.95 12.64
CA ALA A 298 -10.36 22.99 11.96
C ALA A 298 -10.63 21.72 11.14
N PHE A 299 -9.59 21.14 10.55
CA PHE A 299 -9.70 19.83 9.88
C PHE A 299 -10.02 18.72 10.89
N VAL A 300 -9.28 18.64 12.00
CA VAL A 300 -9.48 17.62 13.04
C VAL A 300 -10.88 17.73 13.68
N ASP A 301 -11.33 18.94 14.02
CA ASP A 301 -12.64 19.19 14.63
C ASP A 301 -13.82 18.81 13.72
N PHE A 302 -13.61 18.73 12.41
CA PHE A 302 -14.65 18.28 11.47
C PHE A 302 -14.90 16.77 11.56
N PHE A 303 -13.92 15.98 11.99
CA PHE A 303 -13.99 14.52 12.06
C PHE A 303 -14.21 13.96 13.48
N ASN A 304 -14.18 14.82 14.51
CA ASN A 304 -14.55 14.50 15.90
C ASN A 304 -16.02 14.82 16.18
#